data_AF-A0A1D2IA58-F1
#
_entry.id   AF-A0A1D2IA58-F1
#
_cell.length_a   1.000
_cell.length_b   1.000
_cell.length_c   1.000
_cell.angle_alpha   90.00
_cell.angle_beta   90.00
_cell.angle_gamma   90.00
#
_symmetry.space_group_name_H-M   'P 1'
#
loop_
_entity.id
_entity.type
_entity.pdbx_description
1 polymer ?
#
loop_
_entity_poly.entity_id
_entity_poly.type
_entity_poly.pdbx_seq_one_letter_code
_entity_poly.pdbx_strand_id
1 'polypeptide(L)'
;MYDCAGCGRRSREGLFFGSGKEAKWWCPRCQSASQKKLISSLDDRSRDVLTRDTEGADWPYGPNVYVHMRVDLLNWADRYDLRSGSTGCSSGLHWLDKGRCAKRECHDRPGFYDHTTTWLSRTTGKPALVFNQPYRQVDLAEIGKLISEYPSLTAEVGPESWYGSGTFAVYIWNDSNRADAGRPHR
;
A
#
# COMPACT_ATOMS: atom_id res chain seq x y z
N MET A 1 -7.52 20.15 -7.87
CA MET A 1 -6.72 21.00 -8.81
C MET A 1 -5.82 21.84 -7.94
N TYR A 2 -4.51 21.87 -8.24
CA TYR A 2 -3.49 22.47 -7.35
C TYR A 2 -2.67 23.52 -8.10
N ASP A 3 -2.18 24.52 -7.36
CA ASP A 3 -1.31 25.57 -7.90
C ASP A 3 0.10 24.99 -8.13
N CYS A 4 0.59 25.08 -9.36
CA CYS A 4 1.91 24.56 -9.68
C CYS A 4 3.03 25.46 -9.14
N ALA A 5 3.97 24.89 -8.40
CA ALA A 5 5.11 25.63 -7.85
C ALA A 5 6.05 26.26 -8.90
N GLY A 6 6.08 25.73 -10.13
CA GLY A 6 6.92 26.27 -11.21
C GLY A 6 6.29 27.42 -11.99
N CYS A 7 4.99 27.38 -12.28
CA CYS A 7 4.33 28.38 -13.13
C CYS A 7 3.16 29.13 -12.47
N GLY A 8 2.81 28.81 -11.22
CA GLY A 8 1.70 29.41 -10.48
C GLY A 8 0.31 29.06 -11.02
N ARG A 9 0.21 28.31 -12.13
CA ARG A 9 -1.08 27.96 -12.73
C ARG A 9 -1.68 26.74 -12.06
N ARG A 10 -3.01 26.75 -11.94
CA ARG A 10 -3.78 25.60 -11.50
C ARG A 10 -3.75 24.49 -12.55
N SER A 11 -3.45 23.27 -12.11
CA SER A 11 -3.46 22.08 -12.95
C SER A 11 -4.16 20.92 -12.24
N ARG A 12 -4.86 20.08 -13.02
CA ARG A 12 -5.36 18.78 -12.55
C ARG A 12 -4.30 17.70 -12.63
N GLU A 13 -3.37 17.84 -13.58
CA GLU A 13 -2.26 16.93 -13.79
C GLU A 13 -1.00 17.44 -13.09
N GLY A 14 -0.29 16.53 -12.45
CA GLY A 14 0.93 16.82 -11.71
C GLY A 14 1.10 15.84 -10.56
N LEU A 15 2.19 16.04 -9.81
CA LEU A 15 2.55 15.23 -8.66
C LEU A 15 3.12 16.10 -7.55
N PHE A 16 2.95 15.64 -6.32
CA PHE A 16 3.53 16.27 -5.15
C PHE A 16 4.96 15.78 -4.91
N PHE A 17 5.90 16.73 -4.84
CA PHE A 17 7.29 16.50 -4.45
C PHE A 17 7.55 17.12 -3.08
N GLY A 18 8.30 16.42 -2.22
CA GLY A 18 8.47 16.77 -0.79
C GLY A 18 7.53 15.96 0.11
N SER A 19 7.37 16.38 1.36
CA SER A 19 6.53 15.71 2.36
C SER A 19 5.74 16.72 3.21
N GLY A 20 4.59 16.29 3.73
CA GLY A 20 3.77 17.08 4.63
C GLY A 20 3.46 18.49 4.12
N LYS A 21 3.67 19.49 4.97
CA LYS A 21 3.43 20.91 4.66
C LYS A 21 4.45 21.50 3.67
N GLU A 22 5.58 20.83 3.45
CA GLU A 22 6.62 21.28 2.52
C GLU A 22 6.41 20.73 1.10
N ALA A 23 5.47 19.80 0.94
CA ALA A 23 5.15 19.21 -0.35
C ALA A 23 4.62 20.27 -1.32
N LYS A 24 5.15 20.28 -2.54
CA LYS A 24 4.78 21.20 -3.61
C LYS A 24 4.23 20.43 -4.81
N TRP A 25 3.17 20.95 -5.42
CA TRP A 25 2.59 20.40 -6.65
C TRP A 25 3.37 20.87 -7.89
N TRP A 26 3.75 19.92 -8.74
CA TRP A 26 4.46 20.20 -10.00
C TRP A 26 3.71 19.61 -11.18
N CYS A 27 3.21 20.47 -12.07
CA CYS A 27 2.59 20.04 -13.31
C CYS A 27 3.65 19.44 -14.26
N PRO A 28 3.28 18.55 -15.20
CA PRO A 28 4.24 17.86 -16.07
C PRO A 28 5.18 18.79 -16.86
N ARG A 29 4.70 20.00 -17.20
CA ARG A 29 5.49 20.99 -17.93
C ARG A 29 6.59 21.65 -17.10
N CYS A 30 6.35 21.82 -15.79
CA CYS A 30 7.27 22.49 -14.88
C CYS A 30 8.19 21.53 -14.12
N GLN A 31 7.97 20.22 -14.24
CA GLN A 31 8.86 19.23 -13.65
C GLN A 31 10.25 19.31 -14.29
N SER A 32 11.29 19.26 -13.46
CA SER A 32 12.68 19.20 -13.91
C SER A 32 12.98 17.89 -14.64
N ALA A 33 14.10 17.84 -15.36
CA ALA A 33 14.56 16.60 -16.01
C ALA A 33 14.78 15.45 -15.00
N SER A 34 15.32 15.75 -13.81
CA SER A 34 15.52 14.75 -12.76
C SER A 34 14.21 14.24 -12.18
N GLN A 35 13.22 15.12 -11.99
CA GLN A 35 11.87 14.74 -11.55
C GLN A 35 11.19 13.81 -12.56
N LYS A 36 11.26 14.16 -13.85
CA LYS A 36 10.71 13.32 -14.93
C LYS A 36 11.38 11.95 -15.00
N LYS A 37 12.72 11.92 -14.88
CA LYS A 37 13.49 10.67 -14.85
C LYS A 37 13.10 9.79 -13.66
N LEU A 38 12.92 10.40 -12.48
CA LEU A 38 12.45 9.68 -11.30
C LEU A 38 11.04 9.10 -11.52
N ILE A 39 10.10 9.90 -12.01
CA ILE A 39 8.73 9.44 -12.31
C ILE A 39 8.75 8.27 -13.29
N SER A 40 9.49 8.38 -14.40
CA SER A 40 9.60 7.30 -15.38
C SER A 40 10.15 6.01 -14.76
N SER A 41 11.17 6.11 -13.90
CA SER A 41 11.73 4.96 -13.20
C SER A 41 10.72 4.31 -12.25
N LEU A 42 9.91 5.11 -11.54
CA LEU A 42 8.83 4.60 -10.70
C LEU A 42 7.72 3.95 -11.52
N ASP A 43 7.36 4.53 -12.65
CA ASP A 43 6.34 3.98 -13.56
C ASP A 43 6.78 2.64 -14.14
N ASP A 44 8.07 2.47 -14.44
CA ASP A 44 8.63 1.19 -14.88
C ASP A 44 8.67 0.15 -13.76
N ARG A 45 9.18 0.50 -12.58
CA ARG A 45 9.21 -0.40 -11.41
C ARG A 45 7.81 -0.82 -10.96
N SER A 46 6.83 0.07 -11.09
CA SER A 46 5.45 -0.23 -10.67
C SER A 46 4.78 -1.32 -11.52
N ARG A 47 5.30 -1.66 -12.72
CA ARG A 47 4.68 -2.65 -13.61
C ARG A 47 4.52 -4.04 -12.98
N ASP A 48 5.49 -4.43 -12.15
CA ASP A 48 5.50 -5.75 -11.50
C ASP A 48 4.89 -5.72 -10.09
N VAL A 49 4.53 -4.53 -9.61
CA VAL A 49 4.05 -4.30 -8.24
C VAL A 49 2.61 -3.84 -8.21
N LEU A 50 2.15 -3.00 -9.13
CA LEU A 50 0.81 -2.40 -9.09
C LEU A 50 -0.03 -2.88 -10.28
N THR A 51 -1.34 -2.98 -10.03
CA THR A 51 -2.33 -3.10 -11.12
C THR A 51 -2.30 -1.85 -11.97
N ARG A 52 -2.70 -1.97 -13.24
CA ARG A 52 -2.69 -0.87 -14.18
C ARG A 52 -3.98 -0.85 -14.98
N ASP A 53 -4.44 0.35 -15.32
CA ASP A 53 -5.54 0.60 -16.23
C ASP A 53 -5.11 1.53 -17.39
N THR A 54 -6.07 2.12 -18.08
CA THR A 54 -5.83 3.08 -19.16
C THR A 54 -5.22 4.40 -18.70
N GLU A 55 -5.32 4.74 -17.41
CA GLU A 55 -4.79 5.96 -16.81
C GLU A 55 -3.40 5.76 -16.19
N GLY A 56 -2.98 4.52 -15.96
CA GLY A 56 -1.62 4.17 -15.56
C GLY A 56 -1.57 3.14 -14.45
N ALA A 57 -0.52 3.20 -13.62
CA ALA A 57 -0.44 2.39 -12.42
C ALA A 57 -1.43 2.88 -11.36
N ASP A 58 -2.13 1.93 -10.75
CA ASP A 58 -3.14 2.18 -9.74
C ASP A 58 -2.46 2.33 -8.37
N TRP A 59 -1.90 3.53 -8.14
CA TRP A 59 -1.27 3.87 -6.88
C TRP A 59 -2.32 3.90 -5.78
N PRO A 60 -2.11 3.22 -4.63
CA PRO A 60 -3.03 3.31 -3.51
C PRO A 60 -3.30 4.78 -3.13
N TYR A 61 -4.56 5.18 -2.95
CA TYR A 61 -4.96 6.59 -2.69
C TYR A 61 -4.73 7.58 -3.85
N GLY A 62 -4.35 7.07 -5.02
CA GLY A 62 -4.33 7.79 -6.29
C GLY A 62 -3.29 8.93 -6.36
N PRO A 63 -3.63 10.07 -7.00
CA PRO A 63 -2.67 11.14 -7.27
C PRO A 63 -2.20 11.91 -6.02
N ASN A 64 -2.82 11.67 -4.87
CA ASN A 64 -2.46 12.32 -3.61
C ASN A 64 -1.21 11.72 -2.94
N VAL A 65 -0.72 10.57 -3.43
CA VAL A 65 0.52 9.97 -2.93
C VAL A 65 1.73 10.78 -3.39
N TYR A 66 2.50 11.27 -2.42
CA TYR A 66 3.74 11.99 -2.66
C TYR A 66 4.76 11.11 -3.38
N VAL A 67 5.61 11.72 -4.22
CA VAL A 67 6.60 10.97 -5.02
C VAL A 67 7.55 10.15 -4.14
N HIS A 68 7.92 10.61 -2.94
CA HIS A 68 8.75 9.81 -2.02
C HIS A 68 8.00 8.59 -1.47
N MET A 69 6.71 8.71 -1.12
CA MET A 69 5.90 7.57 -0.67
C MET A 69 5.76 6.51 -1.77
N ARG A 70 5.74 6.93 -3.04
CA ARG A 70 5.78 5.98 -4.17
C ARG A 70 7.08 5.18 -4.19
N VAL A 71 8.22 5.83 -3.90
CA VAL A 71 9.52 5.16 -3.74
C VAL A 71 9.45 4.18 -2.56
N ASP A 72 8.94 4.61 -1.42
CA ASP A 72 8.86 3.81 -0.20
C ASP A 72 7.96 2.58 -0.38
N LEU A 73 6.80 2.74 -1.01
CA LEU A 73 5.89 1.63 -1.35
C LEU A 73 6.59 0.60 -2.23
N LEU A 74 7.27 1.03 -3.30
CA LEU A 74 7.93 0.09 -4.20
C LEU A 74 9.09 -0.63 -3.51
N ASN A 75 9.89 0.08 -2.72
CA ASN A 75 10.97 -0.53 -1.93
C ASN A 75 10.43 -1.53 -0.90
N TRP A 76 9.31 -1.19 -0.25
CA TRP A 76 8.60 -2.05 0.68
C TRP A 76 8.06 -3.30 -0.01
N ALA A 77 7.41 -3.14 -1.17
CA ALA A 77 6.87 -4.26 -1.94
C ALA A 77 7.98 -5.19 -2.44
N ASP A 78 9.11 -4.62 -2.91
CA ASP A 78 10.29 -5.38 -3.31
C ASP A 78 10.87 -6.18 -2.14
N ARG A 79 10.99 -5.57 -0.96
CA ARG A 79 11.49 -6.22 0.26
C ARG A 79 10.67 -7.45 0.65
N TYR A 80 9.34 -7.37 0.53
CA TYR A 80 8.43 -8.44 0.93
C TYR A 80 8.00 -9.37 -0.21
N ASP A 81 8.53 -9.18 -1.41
CA ASP A 81 8.14 -9.88 -2.63
C ASP A 81 6.63 -9.81 -2.94
N LEU A 82 6.08 -8.59 -2.91
CA LEU A 82 4.64 -8.34 -3.03
C LEU A 82 4.27 -7.62 -4.33
N ARG A 83 3.05 -7.91 -4.79
CA ARG A 83 2.31 -7.12 -5.79
C ARG A 83 0.89 -6.88 -5.33
N SER A 84 0.29 -5.80 -5.83
CA SER A 84 -1.09 -5.41 -5.57
C SER A 84 -2.03 -6.56 -5.90
N GLY A 85 -2.90 -6.86 -4.96
CA GLY A 85 -4.05 -7.73 -5.12
C GLY A 85 -5.32 -6.93 -4.92
N SER A 86 -6.43 -7.49 -5.37
CA SER A 86 -7.75 -6.93 -5.09
C SER A 86 -8.67 -8.02 -4.56
N THR A 87 -9.60 -7.62 -3.70
CA THR A 87 -10.63 -8.50 -3.16
C THR A 87 -11.91 -7.72 -2.95
N GLY A 88 -13.05 -8.37 -3.22
CA GLY A 88 -14.37 -7.85 -2.86
C GLY A 88 -14.69 -8.01 -1.37
N CYS A 89 -13.77 -8.61 -0.59
CA CYS A 89 -13.89 -8.80 0.84
C CYS A 89 -13.63 -7.50 1.59
N SER A 90 -14.59 -7.09 2.43
CA SER A 90 -14.49 -5.92 3.30
C SER A 90 -13.22 -5.94 4.15
N SER A 91 -12.95 -7.03 4.86
CA SER A 91 -11.75 -7.19 5.70
C SER A 91 -10.55 -7.82 4.97
N GLY A 92 -10.74 -8.41 3.79
CA GLY A 92 -9.69 -9.17 3.12
C GLY A 92 -9.26 -10.46 3.83
N LEU A 93 -9.59 -10.70 5.11
CA LEU A 93 -9.08 -11.83 5.90
C LEU A 93 -9.47 -13.18 5.34
N HIS A 94 -10.74 -13.34 4.96
CA HIS A 94 -11.18 -14.61 4.41
C HIS A 94 -10.55 -14.89 3.04
N TRP A 95 -10.38 -13.84 2.23
CA TRP A 95 -9.61 -13.94 0.98
C TRP A 95 -8.14 -14.29 1.23
N LEU A 96 -7.54 -13.70 2.26
CA LEU A 96 -6.16 -13.94 2.65
C LEU A 96 -5.94 -15.39 3.11
N ASP A 97 -6.89 -15.96 3.86
CA ASP A 97 -6.83 -17.33 4.37
C ASP A 97 -7.16 -18.37 3.27
N LYS A 98 -8.26 -18.19 2.53
CA LYS A 98 -8.76 -19.21 1.58
C LYS A 98 -8.34 -19.01 0.12
N GLY A 99 -7.72 -17.88 -0.21
CA GLY A 99 -7.46 -17.49 -1.60
C GLY A 99 -8.66 -16.90 -2.34
N ARG A 100 -9.85 -16.86 -1.71
CA ARG A 100 -11.13 -16.40 -2.28
C ARG A 100 -12.06 -15.88 -1.16
N CYS A 101 -12.93 -14.91 -1.43
CA CYS A 101 -14.06 -14.56 -0.55
C CYS A 101 -15.30 -14.37 -1.40
N ALA A 102 -16.42 -15.01 -1.05
CA ALA A 102 -17.72 -14.54 -1.48
C ALA A 102 -18.16 -13.42 -0.54
N LYS A 103 -18.75 -12.33 -1.06
CA LYS A 103 -19.16 -11.14 -0.25
C LYS A 103 -19.94 -11.48 1.04
N ARG A 104 -20.69 -12.58 1.05
CA ARG A 104 -21.52 -13.06 2.16
C ARG A 104 -20.71 -13.62 3.34
N GLU A 105 -19.47 -14.03 3.07
CA GLU A 105 -18.55 -14.64 4.04
C GLU A 105 -17.57 -13.61 4.61
N CYS A 106 -17.69 -12.35 4.18
CA CYS A 106 -16.75 -11.31 4.55
C CYS A 106 -17.31 -10.57 5.79
N HIS A 107 -16.62 -10.67 6.93
CA HIS A 107 -16.99 -10.02 8.18
C HIS A 107 -16.90 -8.49 8.11
N ASP A 108 -17.56 -7.80 9.05
CA ASP A 108 -17.45 -6.34 9.19
C ASP A 108 -16.00 -5.90 9.42
N ARG A 109 -15.68 -4.68 8.98
CA ARG A 109 -14.34 -4.08 9.15
C ARG A 109 -14.14 -3.66 10.60
N PRO A 110 -13.15 -4.22 11.32
CA PRO A 110 -12.73 -3.70 12.61
C PRO A 110 -12.34 -2.22 12.52
N GLY A 111 -12.48 -1.47 13.62
CA GLY A 111 -12.22 -0.03 13.64
C GLY A 111 -10.77 0.39 13.43
N PHE A 112 -9.83 -0.54 13.21
CA PHE A 112 -8.45 -0.24 12.80
C PHE A 112 -8.20 -0.44 11.30
N TYR A 113 -9.19 -0.94 10.55
CA TYR A 113 -9.14 -1.06 9.09
C TYR A 113 -9.26 0.33 8.47
N ASP A 114 -8.12 1.02 8.47
CA ASP A 114 -7.92 2.31 7.84
C ASP A 114 -6.83 2.16 6.79
N HIS A 115 -7.02 2.82 5.66
CA HIS A 115 -6.08 2.77 4.54
C HIS A 115 -5.67 1.34 4.16
N THR A 116 -6.63 0.41 4.12
CA THR A 116 -6.36 -1.00 3.83
C THR A 116 -5.93 -1.23 2.39
N THR A 117 -4.86 -2.00 2.19
CA THR A 117 -4.42 -2.51 0.89
C THR A 117 -4.22 -4.01 0.96
N THR A 118 -4.40 -4.70 -0.17
CA THR A 118 -4.27 -6.16 -0.27
C THR A 118 -3.17 -6.55 -1.23
N TRP A 119 -2.41 -7.58 -0.89
CA TRP A 119 -1.19 -7.94 -1.60
C TRP A 119 -1.07 -9.44 -1.83
N LEU A 120 -0.59 -9.79 -3.01
CA LEU A 120 -0.22 -11.13 -3.43
C LEU A 120 1.29 -11.30 -3.32
N SER A 121 1.73 -12.51 -3.02
CA SER A 121 3.12 -12.91 -3.27
C SER A 121 3.40 -12.86 -4.77
N ARG A 122 4.51 -12.24 -5.19
CA ARG A 122 4.91 -12.26 -6.60
C ARG A 122 5.36 -13.64 -7.03
N THR A 123 6.06 -14.35 -6.15
CA THR A 123 6.52 -15.73 -6.38
C THR A 123 5.37 -16.70 -6.62
N THR A 124 4.35 -16.70 -5.75
CA THR A 124 3.28 -17.73 -5.80
C THR A 124 1.99 -17.24 -6.46
N GLY A 125 1.82 -15.92 -6.59
CA GLY A 125 0.56 -15.31 -7.03
C GLY A 125 -0.58 -15.41 -6.03
N LYS A 126 -0.36 -15.99 -4.84
CA LYS A 126 -1.39 -16.20 -3.81
C LYS A 126 -1.51 -15.02 -2.84
N PRO A 127 -2.67 -14.83 -2.19
CA PRO A 127 -2.83 -13.81 -1.15
C PRO A 127 -1.80 -13.98 -0.03
N ALA A 128 -1.04 -12.92 0.21
CA ALA A 128 0.07 -12.95 1.17
C ALA A 128 -0.11 -11.96 2.31
N LEU A 129 -0.75 -10.81 2.06
CA LEU A 129 -0.86 -9.76 3.06
C LEU A 129 -2.15 -8.93 2.90
N VAL A 130 -2.80 -8.65 4.04
CA VAL A 130 -3.69 -7.51 4.22
C VAL A 130 -2.93 -6.48 5.06
N PHE A 131 -2.71 -5.29 4.51
CA PHE A 131 -1.95 -4.22 5.15
C PHE A 131 -2.86 -3.06 5.51
N ASN A 132 -2.86 -2.65 6.78
CA ASN A 132 -3.63 -1.51 7.27
C ASN A 132 -2.70 -0.45 7.84
N GLN A 133 -3.08 0.82 7.70
CA GLN A 133 -2.23 1.95 8.06
C GLN A 133 -2.98 2.96 8.94
N PRO A 134 -3.42 2.58 10.15
CA PRO A 134 -4.23 3.43 11.02
C PRO A 134 -3.43 4.57 11.63
N TYR A 135 -4.10 5.71 11.89
CA TYR A 135 -3.52 6.85 12.62
C TYR A 135 -3.45 6.67 14.14
N ARG A 136 -3.96 5.55 14.67
CA ARG A 136 -3.90 5.21 16.09
C ARG A 136 -3.11 3.93 16.28
N GLN A 137 -2.45 3.82 17.44
CA GLN A 137 -1.86 2.55 17.85
C GLN A 137 -2.97 1.51 18.00
N VAL A 138 -2.69 0.29 17.52
CA VAL A 138 -3.60 -0.85 17.60
C VAL A 138 -3.00 -1.87 18.55
N ASP A 139 -3.83 -2.43 19.41
CA ASP A 139 -3.43 -3.52 20.30
C ASP A 139 -3.31 -4.82 19.51
N LEU A 140 -2.15 -5.48 19.62
CA LEU A 140 -1.92 -6.80 19.03
C LEU A 140 -2.91 -7.84 19.55
N ALA A 141 -3.41 -7.71 20.78
CA ALA A 141 -4.44 -8.61 21.30
C ALA A 141 -5.79 -8.46 20.59
N GLU A 142 -6.16 -7.22 20.20
CA GLU A 142 -7.37 -6.94 19.42
C GLU A 142 -7.28 -7.62 18.04
N ILE A 143 -6.12 -7.51 17.38
CA ILE A 143 -5.87 -8.15 16.09
C ILE A 143 -5.82 -9.67 16.25
N GLY A 144 -5.16 -10.18 17.30
CA GLY A 144 -5.06 -11.60 17.61
C GLY A 144 -6.43 -12.26 17.78
N LYS A 145 -7.36 -11.59 18.48
CA LYS A 145 -8.75 -12.07 18.61
C LYS A 145 -9.45 -12.15 17.26
N LEU A 146 -9.27 -11.13 16.40
CA LEU A 146 -9.87 -11.09 15.07
C LEU A 146 -9.38 -12.23 14.17
N ILE A 147 -8.08 -12.51 14.19
CA ILE A 147 -7.50 -13.54 13.31
C ILE A 147 -7.54 -14.95 13.93
N SER A 148 -8.05 -15.11 15.16
CA SER A 148 -8.08 -16.39 15.87
C SER A 148 -8.87 -17.49 15.15
N GLU A 149 -9.84 -17.12 14.32
CA GLU A 149 -10.62 -18.05 13.48
C GLU A 149 -9.85 -18.51 12.22
N TYR A 150 -8.70 -17.91 11.94
CA TYR A 150 -7.89 -18.13 10.75
C TYR A 150 -6.48 -18.60 11.12
N PRO A 151 -6.28 -19.91 11.38
CA PRO A 151 -5.02 -20.43 11.91
C PRO A 151 -3.82 -20.29 10.96
N SER A 152 -4.05 -19.93 9.68
CA SER A 152 -2.98 -19.66 8.71
C SER A 152 -2.45 -18.23 8.78
N LEU A 153 -3.08 -17.36 9.58
CA LEU A 153 -2.79 -15.93 9.63
C LEU A 153 -1.98 -15.55 10.86
N THR A 154 -1.07 -14.60 10.68
CA THR A 154 -0.32 -13.94 11.75
C THR A 154 -0.43 -12.44 11.62
N ALA A 155 -0.25 -11.72 12.73
CA ALA A 155 -0.27 -10.27 12.74
C ALA A 155 1.00 -9.67 13.35
N GLU A 156 1.43 -8.55 12.78
CA GLU A 156 2.57 -7.75 13.24
C GLU A 156 2.18 -6.27 13.22
N VAL A 157 2.66 -5.52 14.22
CA VAL A 157 2.52 -4.06 14.26
C VAL A 157 3.90 -3.43 14.23
N GLY A 158 4.16 -2.62 13.21
CA GLY A 158 5.38 -1.86 13.04
C GLY A 158 5.16 -0.35 13.26
N PRO A 159 6.22 0.39 13.65
CA PRO A 159 6.15 1.83 13.84
C PRO A 159 6.10 2.60 12.51
N GLU A 160 6.51 2.00 11.39
CA GLU A 160 6.65 2.67 10.09
C GLU A 160 5.87 1.97 8.98
N SER A 161 5.10 2.79 8.27
CA SER A 161 4.29 2.47 7.10
C SER A 161 4.90 3.17 5.87
N TRP A 162 4.75 2.59 4.68
CA TRP A 162 5.12 3.32 3.45
C TRP A 162 4.20 4.52 3.18
N TYR A 163 3.06 4.59 3.86
CA TYR A 163 2.09 5.67 3.77
C TYR A 163 2.20 6.66 4.92
N GLY A 164 2.92 7.76 4.69
CA GLY A 164 2.78 9.02 5.41
C GLY A 164 3.19 9.08 6.88
N SER A 165 3.40 10.31 7.34
CA SER A 165 3.81 10.59 8.71
C SER A 165 2.67 10.29 9.69
N GLY A 166 2.97 9.46 10.70
CA GLY A 166 2.07 9.23 11.84
C GLY A 166 1.04 8.13 11.65
N THR A 167 1.19 7.27 10.63
CA THR A 167 0.44 6.00 10.58
C THR A 167 1.26 4.88 11.21
N PHE A 168 0.56 3.96 11.86
CA PHE A 168 1.12 2.67 12.27
C PHE A 168 1.01 1.70 11.11
N ALA A 169 1.83 0.65 11.13
CA ALA A 169 1.80 -0.38 10.09
C ALA A 169 1.28 -1.68 10.69
N VAL A 170 0.05 -2.07 10.34
CA VAL A 170 -0.55 -3.33 10.79
C VAL A 170 -0.52 -4.31 9.63
N TYR A 171 0.28 -5.36 9.79
CA TYR A 171 0.44 -6.42 8.83
C TYR A 171 -0.36 -7.63 9.28
N ILE A 172 -1.20 -8.17 8.39
CA ILE A 172 -1.84 -9.47 8.59
C ILE A 172 -1.39 -10.38 7.45
N TRP A 173 -0.51 -11.31 7.78
CA TRP A 173 0.14 -12.20 6.83
C TRP A 173 -0.62 -13.52 6.71
N ASN A 174 -0.53 -14.15 5.53
CA ASN A 174 -0.69 -15.60 5.41
C ASN A 174 0.69 -16.25 5.50
N ASP A 175 0.95 -17.04 6.54
CA ASP A 175 2.27 -17.60 6.85
C ASP A 175 2.83 -18.52 5.77
N SER A 176 1.94 -19.18 5.01
CA SER A 176 2.30 -20.11 3.94
C SER A 176 2.64 -19.41 2.63
N ASN A 177 2.20 -18.16 2.47
CA ASN A 177 2.39 -17.38 1.24
C ASN A 177 3.36 -16.20 1.43
N ARG A 178 3.79 -15.92 2.66
CA ARG A 178 4.82 -14.93 2.99
C ARG A 178 6.19 -15.40 2.49
N ALA A 179 6.92 -14.54 1.79
CA ALA A 179 8.29 -14.84 1.39
C ALA A 179 9.22 -14.90 2.61
N ASP A 180 10.18 -15.84 2.60
CA ASP A 180 11.12 -16.05 3.71
C ASP A 180 11.96 -14.80 4.02
N ALA A 181 12.29 -14.00 3.00
CA ALA A 181 13.05 -12.76 3.12
C ALA A 181 12.34 -11.67 3.97
N GLY A 182 11.05 -11.84 4.25
CA GLY A 182 10.25 -10.92 5.05
C GLY A 182 10.03 -11.36 6.51
N ARG A 183 10.46 -12.55 6.93
CA ARG A 183 10.32 -13.00 8.32
C ARG A 183 11.42 -12.32 9.17
N PRO A 184 11.08 -11.59 10.25
CA PRO A 184 12.08 -11.24 11.24
C PRO A 184 12.71 -12.55 11.75
N HIS A 185 14.03 -12.61 11.84
CA HIS A 185 14.68 -13.70 12.58
C HIS A 185 14.09 -13.72 13.99
N ARG A 186 13.50 -14.86 14.36
CA ARG A 186 12.95 -15.10 15.70
C ARG A 186 14.04 -15.03 16.75
#